data_AF-A0A022QJQ0-F1
#
_entry.id   AF-A0A022QJQ0-F1
#
_cell.length_a   1.000
_cell.length_b   1.000
_cell.length_c   1.000
_cell.angle_alpha   90.00
_cell.angle_beta   90.00
_cell.angle_gamma   90.00
#
_symmetry.space_group_name_H-M   'P 1'
#
loop_
_entity.id
_entity.type
_entity.pdbx_description
1 polymer ?
#
loop_
_entity_poly.entity_id
_entity_poly.type
_entity_poly.pdbx_seq_one_letter_code
_entity_poly.pdbx_strand_id
1 'polypeptide(L)' 'MLQMIFEKEIYTRNDLQQLLDCFLQLNSSRYHEVIVRAFMEIWNGGVPAAAAAGGSGEAAPPCSSTEFT' A
#
# COMPACT_ATOMS: atom_id res chain seq x y z
N MET A 1 -0.22 -9.92 -10.24
CA MET A 1 1.06 -9.68 -9.54
C MET A 1 1.01 -10.16 -8.09
N LEU A 2 0.09 -9.68 -7.26
CA LEU A 2 -0.06 -10.11 -5.84
C LEU A 2 -0.17 -11.64 -5.65
N GLN A 3 -0.94 -12.31 -6.50
CA GLN A 3 -1.13 -13.77 -6.41
C GLN A 3 0.19 -14.55 -6.63
N MET A 4 1.05 -14.10 -7.55
CA MET A 4 2.36 -14.73 -7.77
C MET A 4 3.34 -14.47 -6.61
N ILE A 5 3.28 -13.29 -6.00
CA ILE A 5 4.14 -12.92 -4.86
C ILE A 5 3.83 -13.82 -3.67
N PHE A 6 2.54 -14.10 -3.41
CA PHE A 6 2.08 -15.01 -2.37
C PHE A 6 2.41 -16.48 -2.68
N GLU A 7 2.17 -16.94 -3.91
CA GLU A 7 2.45 -18.32 -4.31
C GLU A 7 3.95 -18.67 -4.36
N LYS A 8 4.82 -17.68 -4.62
CA LYS A 8 6.28 -17.85 -4.69
C LYS A 8 7.01 -17.50 -3.39
N GLU A 9 6.29 -17.12 -2.34
CA GLU A 9 6.84 -16.69 -1.05
C GLU A 9 7.90 -15.57 -1.14
N ILE A 10 7.69 -14.64 -2.09
CA ILE A 10 8.60 -13.50 -2.34
C ILE A 10 8.28 -12.39 -1.33
N TYR A 11 8.78 -12.52 -0.10
CA TYR A 11 8.48 -11.57 1.00
C TYR A 11 9.65 -10.65 1.36
N THR A 12 10.85 -10.93 0.86
CA THR A 12 12.00 -10.07 1.16
C THR A 12 12.03 -8.86 0.22
N ARG A 13 12.54 -7.73 0.72
CA ARG A 13 12.75 -6.51 -0.08
C ARG A 13 13.54 -6.80 -1.36
N ASN A 14 14.53 -7.68 -1.27
CA ASN A 14 15.41 -8.05 -2.37
C ASN A 14 14.67 -8.84 -3.45
N ASP A 15 13.79 -9.77 -3.06
CA ASP A 15 13.05 -10.58 -4.02
C ASP A 15 11.95 -9.77 -4.73
N LEU A 16 11.31 -8.84 -4.01
CA LEU A 16 10.39 -7.85 -4.59
C LEU A 16 11.09 -6.94 -5.60
N GLN A 17 12.30 -6.49 -5.31
CA GLN A 17 13.08 -5.66 -6.22
C GLN A 17 13.49 -6.43 -7.49
N GLN A 18 13.99 -7.66 -7.34
CA GLN A 18 14.30 -8.52 -8.49
C GLN A 18 13.05 -8.83 -9.33
N LEU A 19 11.89 -9.03 -8.70
CA LEU A 19 10.64 -9.25 -9.40
C LEU A 19 10.22 -8.00 -10.19
N LEU A 20 10.34 -6.80 -9.61
CA LEU A 20 10.07 -5.54 -10.30
C LEU A 20 10.97 -5.38 -11.52
N ASP A 21 12.28 -5.59 -11.37
CA ASP A 21 13.24 -5.50 -12.48
C ASP A 21 12.90 -6.49 -13.61
N CYS A 22 12.48 -7.70 -13.26
CA CYS A 22 12.03 -8.69 -14.23
C CYS A 22 10.79 -8.19 -14.99
N PHE A 23 9.79 -7.62 -14.31
CA PHE A 23 8.62 -7.04 -14.97
C PHE A 23 8.97 -5.85 -15.87
N LEU A 24 9.92 -5.00 -15.48
CA LEU A 24 10.36 -3.88 -16.30
C LEU A 24 11.10 -4.36 -17.55
N GLN A 25 11.91 -5.39 -17.45
CA GLN A 25 12.62 -5.97 -18.62
C GLN A 25 11.68 -6.71 -19.57
N LEU A 26 10.66 -7.40 -19.04
CA LEU A 26 9.69 -8.17 -19.83
C LEU A 26 8.67 -7.30 -20.56
N ASN A 27 8.49 -6.05 -20.13
CA ASN A 27 7.44 -5.17 -20.66
C ASN A 27 8.03 -3.92 -21.32
N SER A 28 7.35 -3.44 -22.37
CA SER A 28 7.68 -2.16 -23.00
C SER A 28 7.53 -1.00 -22.00
N SER A 29 8.34 0.06 -22.16
CA SER A 29 8.35 1.23 -21.26
C SER A 29 7.00 1.90 -21.06
N ARG A 30 6.06 1.72 -22.00
CA ARG A 30 4.66 2.17 -21.88
C ARG A 30 3.95 1.62 -20.63
N TYR A 31 4.34 0.43 -20.17
CA TYR A 31 3.72 -0.22 -19.02
C TYR A 31 4.51 -0.03 -17.72
N HIS A 32 5.72 0.52 -17.78
CA HIS A 32 6.60 0.67 -16.61
C HIS A 32 5.95 1.50 -15.51
N GLU A 33 5.27 2.59 -15.88
CA GLU A 33 4.57 3.46 -14.91
C GLU A 33 3.50 2.68 -14.12
N VAL A 34 2.69 1.88 -14.81
CA VAL A 34 1.61 1.10 -14.18
C VAL A 34 2.18 -0.01 -13.30
N ILE A 35 3.28 -0.63 -13.72
CA ILE A 35 3.96 -1.70 -12.97
C ILE A 35 4.56 -1.12 -11.68
N VAL A 36 5.30 -0.02 -11.77
CA VAL A 36 5.94 0.62 -10.61
C VAL A 36 4.88 1.12 -9.62
N ARG A 37 3.77 1.69 -10.11
CA ARG A 37 2.66 2.15 -9.27
C ARG A 37 2.04 1.00 -8.49
N ALA A 38 1.78 -0.14 -9.13
CA ALA A 38 1.25 -1.32 -8.46
C ALA A 38 2.21 -1.84 -7.37
N PHE A 39 3.53 -1.86 -7.63
CA PHE A 39 4.53 -2.24 -6.63
C PHE A 39 4.61 -1.26 -5.46
N MET A 40 4.49 0.05 -5.72
CA MET A 40 4.41 1.06 -4.65
C MET A 40 3.17 0.89 -3.77
N GLU A 41 2.01 0.58 -4.36
CA GLU A 41 0.77 0.33 -3.60
C GLU A 41 0.88 -0.91 -2.71
N ILE A 42 1.55 -1.96 -3.19
CA ILE A 42 1.87 -3.16 -2.40
C ILE A 42 2.82 -2.79 -1.25
N TRP A 43 3.86 -1.99 -1.52
CA TRP A 43 4.86 -1.57 -0.53
C TRP A 43 4.26 -0.69 0.59
N ASN A 44 3.34 0.21 0.23
CA ASN A 44 2.69 1.12 1.17
C ASN A 44 1.52 0.49 1.97
N GLY A 45 1.28 -0.82 1.85
CA GLY A 45 0.30 -1.51 2.68
C GLY A 45 -1.15 -1.38 2.21
N GLY A 46 -1.39 -1.34 0.89
CA GLY A 46 -2.68 -1.72 0.31
C GLY A 46 -3.89 -0.84 0.70
N VAL A 47 -3.70 0.42 1.09
CA VAL A 47 -4.81 1.36 1.21
C VAL A 47 -4.90 2.17 -0.09
N PRO A 48 -6.00 2.05 -0.86
CA PRO A 48 -6.20 2.93 -2.00
C PRO A 48 -6.28 4.37 -1.48
N ALA A 49 -5.43 5.24 -2.01
CA ALA A 49 -5.32 6.66 -1.66
C ALA A 49 -6.60 7.49 -1.89
N ALA A 50 -7.74 6.85 -2.18
CA ALA A 50 -9.06 7.47 -2.29
C ALA A 50 -9.68 7.86 -0.94
N ALA A 51 -9.15 7.40 0.20
CA ALA A 51 -9.71 7.69 1.53
C ALA A 51 -9.12 8.93 2.24
N ALA A 52 -8.13 9.62 1.66
CA ALA A 52 -7.44 10.74 2.30
C ALA A 52 -7.95 12.14 1.87
N ALA A 53 -9.16 12.22 1.31
CA ALA A 53 -9.79 13.49 0.93
C ALA A 53 -11.19 13.62 1.56
N GLY A 54 -11.20 14.05 2.83
CA GLY A 54 -12.37 14.50 3.58
C GLY A 54 -12.03 14.42 5.07
N GLY A 55 -11.91 15.48 5.85
CA GLY A 55 -12.32 16.86 5.69
C GLY A 55 -12.71 17.33 7.09
N SER A 56 -11.89 18.20 7.67
CA SER A 56 -12.24 19.19 8.70
C SER A 56 -12.70 18.70 10.08
N GLY A 57 -11.77 18.83 11.04
CA GLY A 57 -11.93 19.55 12.31
C GLY A 57 -13.17 19.32 13.18
N GLU A 58 -12.95 18.79 14.38
CA GLU A 58 -13.45 19.40 15.62
C GLU A 58 -12.62 18.84 16.77
N ALA A 59 -12.02 19.73 17.56
CA ALA A 59 -11.33 19.40 18.81
C ALA A 59 -12.18 19.95 19.96
N ALA A 60 -12.60 19.11 20.92
CA ALA A 60 -12.88 19.44 22.33
C ALA A 60 -13.39 18.19 23.11
N PRO A 61 -13.43 18.18 24.45
CA PRO A 61 -12.33 17.86 25.38
C PRO A 61 -12.65 16.60 26.24
N PRO A 62 -11.75 16.13 27.14
CA PRO A 62 -12.11 15.06 28.07
C PRO A 62 -12.91 15.65 29.25
N CYS A 63 -14.21 15.36 29.32
CA CYS A 63 -15.01 15.65 30.51
C CYS A 63 -15.18 14.38 31.37
N SER A 64 -14.37 14.37 32.42
CA SER A 64 -14.44 13.73 33.73
C SER A 64 -15.77 13.13 34.23
N SER A 65 -15.59 11.95 34.88
CA SER A 65 -16.19 11.54 36.16
C SER A 65 -17.53 10.79 36.20
N THR A 66 -17.45 9.52 36.67
CA THR A 66 -18.35 8.80 37.62
C THR A 66 -19.84 8.62 37.22
N GLU A 67 -20.58 7.54 37.44
CA GLU A 67 -20.66 6.56 38.53
C GLU A 67 -21.22 5.20 38.07
N PHE A 68 -20.97 4.21 38.92
CA PHE A 68 -21.52 2.87 38.99
C PHE A 68 -23.01 2.89 39.39
N THR A 69 -23.84 2.07 38.75
CA THR A 69 -25.07 1.52 39.36
C THR A 69 -25.24 0.10 38.86
#